data_AF-A0A9X2XLU2-F1
#
_entry.id   AF-A0A9X2XLU2-F1
#
_cell.length_a   1.000
_cell.length_b   1.000
_cell.length_c   1.000
_cell.angle_alpha   90.00
_cell.angle_beta   90.00
_cell.angle_gamma   90.00
#
_symmetry.space_group_name_H-M   'P 1'
#
loop_
_entity.id
_entity.type
_entity.pdbx_description
1 polymer ?
#
loop_
_entity_poly.entity_id
_entity_poly.type
_entity_poly.pdbx_seq_one_letter_code
_entity_poly.pdbx_strand_id
1 'polypeptide(L)'
;MIEIIDLPADTHLSHSAAEQPIGHYFLAPRLADRLPQPDLLTGLRSSGAHTYVDLVDGGTVLIGKDAQQHYRVRSPNELTPSGPPLRRVEGTLQWQQVAPGQHSPQDSQLLVSRHPMVDDDPRPPPPKRRHITDDGKHERNPLNSLRDPWNSWNLLPQHASTGDLNIEGVRYKTLPRGPAPDHPIVYIKNPTHLIYDFALFERVLRTDMLQQPRGAIRVPPANHWQIDPSLPFEAGLADTLARYFPDLSYDTRQHVARQQFILANGEDQATGTGLTLLRQAFNDWRNGTRNPRPELVDPLLMLRSLEPASSEGHRLIDLPVPGSEGALRRLDFDPALFPREWREFMASHTALEMKRFTSALLTRHGYRVFHPVPGKRFAAVVFRRPEHDVLFFLSLRRIKGNKIRFEPRHDPRSSRYSLSDQVGLQAAEAVESAHAAGKVIWLRGGPQTLATEPDTFVIIRDNVPRF
;
A
#
# COMPACT_ATOMS: atom_id res chain seq x y z
N MET A 1 9.92 -5.27 -5.13
CA MET A 1 10.77 -4.08 -4.89
C MET A 1 9.83 -2.99 -4.42
N ILE A 2 9.92 -2.59 -3.15
CA ILE A 2 9.01 -1.62 -2.51
C ILE A 2 9.72 -0.27 -2.55
N GLU A 3 9.16 0.68 -3.28
CA GLU A 3 9.57 2.10 -3.28
C GLU A 3 8.78 2.82 -2.19
N ILE A 4 9.48 3.50 -1.29
CA ILE A 4 8.90 4.31 -0.21
C ILE A 4 9.02 5.78 -0.63
N ILE A 5 7.88 6.49 -0.73
CA ILE A 5 7.81 7.93 -0.93
C ILE A 5 7.09 8.53 0.28
N ASP A 6 7.85 9.22 1.15
CA ASP A 6 7.52 10.56 1.67
C ASP A 6 8.63 11.02 2.64
N LEU A 7 9.38 12.04 2.22
CA LEU A 7 10.10 12.99 3.07
C LEU A 7 9.47 14.37 2.82
N PRO A 8 9.59 15.35 3.75
CA PRO A 8 8.84 16.61 3.69
C PRO A 8 9.18 17.44 2.43
N ALA A 9 8.29 18.38 2.09
CA ALA A 9 8.26 19.14 0.82
C ALA A 9 9.56 19.88 0.41
N ASP A 10 10.51 20.06 1.33
CA ASP A 10 11.83 20.67 1.05
C ASP A 10 13.01 19.68 1.14
N THR A 11 12.72 18.38 1.17
CA THR A 11 13.75 17.34 1.12
C THR A 11 13.90 16.84 -0.30
N HIS A 12 14.98 17.27 -0.96
CA HIS A 12 15.45 16.59 -2.16
C HIS A 12 15.94 15.18 -1.80
N LEU A 13 15.03 14.22 -1.90
CA LEU A 13 15.33 12.80 -1.93
C LEU A 13 16.08 12.46 -3.22
N SER A 14 17.40 12.35 -3.13
CA SER A 14 18.11 11.52 -4.11
C SER A 14 17.83 10.06 -3.75
N HIS A 15 16.94 9.42 -4.52
CA HIS A 15 16.76 7.97 -4.49
C HIS A 15 18.11 7.32 -4.80
N SER A 16 18.78 6.77 -3.79
CA SER A 16 19.80 5.76 -3.99
C SER A 16 19.07 4.48 -4.42
N ALA A 17 18.81 4.38 -5.72
CA ALA A 17 18.44 3.11 -6.34
C ALA A 17 19.51 2.09 -5.93
N ALA A 18 19.07 0.94 -5.42
CA ALA A 18 19.94 -0.21 -5.36
C ALA A 18 20.51 -0.41 -6.77
N GLU A 19 21.84 -0.32 -6.92
CA GLU A 19 22.51 -0.55 -8.20
C GLU A 19 22.09 -1.93 -8.72
N GLN A 20 21.15 -1.95 -9.68
CA GLN A 20 20.79 -3.17 -10.37
C GLN A 20 21.99 -3.62 -11.20
N PRO A 21 22.24 -4.94 -11.32
CA PRO A 21 23.37 -5.43 -12.09
C PRO A 21 23.29 -4.91 -13.53
N ILE A 22 24.44 -4.52 -14.09
CA ILE A 22 24.54 -3.79 -15.38
C ILE A 22 23.81 -4.49 -16.53
N GLY A 23 23.65 -5.82 -16.46
CA GLY A 23 22.94 -6.62 -17.46
C GLY A 23 21.47 -6.27 -17.66
N HIS A 24 20.81 -5.61 -16.70
CA HIS A 24 19.43 -5.13 -16.86
C HIS A 24 19.30 -3.91 -17.78
N TYR A 25 20.43 -3.27 -18.10
CA TYR A 25 20.46 -2.04 -18.90
C TYR A 25 21.00 -2.25 -20.32
N PHE A 26 21.30 -3.50 -20.70
CA PHE A 26 21.77 -3.81 -22.04
C PHE A 26 20.70 -3.50 -23.08
N LEU A 27 21.10 -2.71 -24.07
CA LEU A 27 20.33 -2.48 -25.26
C LEU A 27 20.30 -3.76 -26.09
N ALA A 28 19.13 -4.09 -26.65
CA ALA A 28 19.02 -5.25 -27.53
C ALA A 28 20.00 -5.13 -28.72
N PRO A 29 20.74 -6.19 -29.09
CA PRO A 29 21.79 -6.12 -30.13
C PRO A 29 21.31 -5.51 -31.46
N ARG A 30 20.09 -5.84 -31.90
CA ARG A 30 19.47 -5.30 -33.13
C ARG A 30 19.25 -3.78 -33.11
N LEU A 31 19.17 -3.18 -31.92
CA LEU A 31 19.07 -1.73 -31.74
C LEU A 31 20.45 -1.08 -31.62
N ALA A 32 21.40 -1.77 -30.98
CA ALA A 32 22.79 -1.33 -30.91
C ALA A 32 23.44 -1.24 -32.31
N ASP A 33 23.16 -2.21 -33.19
CA ASP A 33 23.66 -2.24 -34.57
C ASP A 33 23.16 -1.06 -35.44
N ARG A 34 22.09 -0.38 -35.00
CA ARG A 34 21.51 0.78 -35.69
C ARG A 34 22.02 2.12 -35.15
N LEU A 35 22.85 2.11 -34.10
CA LEU A 35 23.42 3.32 -33.54
C LEU A 35 24.59 3.84 -34.41
N PRO A 36 24.83 5.17 -34.42
CA PRO A 36 25.99 5.74 -35.08
C PRO A 36 27.31 5.18 -34.54
N GLN A 37 28.38 5.31 -35.33
CA GLN A 37 29.71 4.94 -34.86
C GLN A 37 30.12 5.80 -33.65
N PRO A 38 30.90 5.22 -32.70
CA PRO A 38 31.33 5.94 -31.50
C PRO A 38 32.29 7.06 -31.87
N ASP A 39 32.13 8.20 -31.21
CA ASP A 39 33.01 9.35 -31.34
C ASP A 39 34.45 8.96 -31.00
N LEU A 40 35.39 9.27 -31.90
CA LEU A 40 36.77 8.79 -31.81
C LEU A 40 37.55 9.40 -30.65
N LEU A 41 37.09 10.54 -30.11
CA LEU A 41 37.75 11.22 -29.01
C LEU A 41 37.21 10.74 -27.66
N THR A 42 35.93 10.38 -27.56
CA THR A 42 35.22 10.14 -26.30
C THR A 42 34.64 8.73 -26.15
N GLY A 43 34.49 7.99 -27.24
CA GLY A 43 33.85 6.67 -27.28
C GLY A 43 32.32 6.70 -27.13
N LEU A 44 31.69 7.88 -27.21
CA LEU A 44 30.25 8.05 -27.05
C LEU A 44 29.50 7.88 -28.37
N ARG A 45 28.33 7.26 -28.35
CA ARG A 45 27.40 7.19 -29.48
C ARG A 45 26.17 8.05 -29.16
N SER A 46 25.95 9.13 -29.91
CA SER A 46 24.78 10.00 -29.70
C SER A 46 23.72 9.76 -30.77
N SER A 47 22.49 9.47 -30.35
CA SER A 47 21.34 9.30 -31.24
C SER A 47 20.14 10.07 -30.66
N GLY A 48 19.80 11.20 -31.29
CA GLY A 48 18.80 12.13 -30.76
C GLY A 48 19.22 12.71 -29.40
N ALA A 49 18.33 12.68 -28.42
CA ALA A 49 18.58 13.14 -27.06
C ALA A 49 19.30 12.11 -26.17
N HIS A 50 19.67 10.96 -26.71
CA HIS A 50 20.20 9.82 -25.96
C HIS A 50 21.66 9.54 -26.31
N THR A 51 22.44 9.16 -25.29
CA THR A 51 23.87 8.86 -25.42
C THR A 51 24.16 7.45 -24.92
N TYR A 52 24.88 6.68 -25.72
CA TYR A 52 25.18 5.27 -25.49
C TYR A 52 26.68 5.02 -25.49
N VAL A 53 27.11 3.95 -24.84
CA VAL A 53 28.50 3.48 -24.85
C VAL A 53 28.58 1.96 -24.96
N ASP A 54 29.66 1.49 -25.57
CA ASP A 54 29.98 0.07 -25.63
C ASP A 54 30.87 -0.33 -24.46
N LEU A 55 30.50 -1.41 -23.78
CA LEU A 55 31.21 -1.89 -22.60
C LEU A 55 32.31 -2.88 -22.99
N VAL A 56 33.40 -2.88 -22.22
CA VAL A 56 34.52 -3.81 -22.40
C VAL A 56 34.07 -5.27 -22.23
N ASP A 57 33.15 -5.53 -21.29
CA ASP A 57 32.60 -6.86 -21.00
C ASP A 57 31.50 -7.29 -22.01
N GLY A 58 31.22 -6.45 -23.01
CA GLY A 58 30.21 -6.69 -24.05
C GLY A 58 28.87 -6.01 -23.78
N GLY A 59 28.17 -5.67 -24.87
CA GLY A 59 26.88 -4.99 -24.84
C GLY A 59 26.98 -3.46 -24.89
N THR A 60 25.87 -2.83 -25.28
CA THR A 60 25.75 -1.36 -25.38
C THR A 60 24.72 -0.88 -24.37
N VAL A 61 25.03 0.17 -23.62
CA VAL A 61 24.15 0.71 -22.58
C VAL A 61 23.87 2.18 -22.78
N LEU A 62 22.70 2.62 -22.34
CA LEU A 62 22.33 4.03 -22.29
C LEU A 62 22.95 4.68 -21.05
N ILE A 63 23.53 5.86 -21.21
CA ILE A 63 24.20 6.58 -20.12
C ILE A 63 23.63 7.98 -19.92
N GLY A 64 23.75 8.48 -18.71
CA GLY A 64 23.51 9.87 -18.34
C GLY A 64 24.49 10.34 -17.29
N LYS A 65 24.45 11.63 -16.98
CA LYS A 65 25.26 12.20 -15.90
C LYS A 65 24.44 12.29 -14.62
N ASP A 66 25.02 11.86 -13.50
CA ASP A 66 24.43 12.05 -12.18
C ASP A 66 24.58 13.51 -11.70
N ALA A 67 24.09 13.79 -10.49
CA ALA A 67 24.19 15.11 -9.86
C ALA A 67 25.64 15.59 -9.67
N GLN A 68 26.60 14.67 -9.68
CA GLN A 68 28.04 14.89 -9.55
C GLN A 68 28.76 14.92 -10.91
N GLN A 69 28.01 14.95 -12.03
CA GLN A 69 28.51 14.93 -13.41
C GLN A 69 29.24 13.64 -13.83
N HIS A 70 29.17 12.57 -13.05
CA HIS A 70 29.73 11.27 -13.41
C HIS A 70 28.80 10.52 -14.35
N TYR A 71 29.40 9.79 -15.30
CA TYR A 71 28.63 8.96 -16.22
C TYR A 71 28.14 7.70 -15.51
N ARG A 72 26.82 7.53 -15.47
CA ARG A 72 26.16 6.34 -14.92
C ARG A 72 25.23 5.75 -15.97
N VAL A 73 25.01 4.45 -15.86
CA VAL A 73 24.01 3.76 -16.66
C VAL A 73 22.61 4.27 -16.26
N ARG A 74 21.72 4.42 -17.24
CA ARG A 74 20.34 4.85 -17.01
C ARG A 74 19.38 3.99 -17.83
N SER A 75 18.17 3.80 -17.32
CA SER A 75 17.09 3.26 -18.15
C SER A 75 16.45 4.37 -19.02
N PRO A 76 15.76 4.01 -20.13
CA PRO A 76 15.11 4.98 -21.01
C PRO A 76 14.00 5.80 -20.31
N ASN A 77 13.37 5.23 -19.27
CA ASN A 77 12.27 5.86 -18.54
C ASN A 77 12.75 6.58 -17.26
N GLU A 78 14.05 6.61 -17.00
CA GLU A 78 14.65 7.32 -15.87
C GLU A 78 15.02 8.77 -16.22
N LEU A 79 14.56 9.69 -15.37
CA LEU A 79 14.91 11.11 -15.39
C LEU A 79 16.32 11.35 -14.81
N THR A 80 16.70 10.61 -13.77
CA THR A 80 18.01 10.70 -13.10
C THR A 80 18.74 9.36 -13.20
N PRO A 81 19.99 9.31 -13.71
CA PRO A 81 20.73 8.05 -13.89
C PRO A 81 20.98 7.32 -12.58
N SER A 82 20.40 6.13 -12.44
CA SER A 82 20.40 5.38 -11.18
C SER A 82 21.27 4.11 -11.21
N GLY A 83 21.74 3.70 -12.39
CA GLY A 83 22.56 2.51 -12.59
C GLY A 83 24.05 2.70 -12.23
N PRO A 84 24.88 1.66 -12.40
CA PRO A 84 26.26 1.68 -11.97
C PRO A 84 27.11 2.76 -12.67
N PRO A 85 28.13 3.31 -11.99
CA PRO A 85 29.04 4.28 -12.58
C PRO A 85 29.95 3.62 -13.62
N LEU A 86 30.16 4.33 -14.72
CA LEU A 86 31.04 3.93 -15.80
C LEU A 86 32.21 4.89 -15.90
N ARG A 87 33.39 4.32 -16.16
CA ARG A 87 34.58 5.08 -16.52
C ARG A 87 35.08 4.59 -17.87
N ARG A 88 35.53 5.52 -18.71
CA ARG A 88 36.17 5.19 -19.98
C ARG A 88 37.51 4.52 -19.70
N VAL A 89 37.81 3.47 -20.46
CA VAL A 89 39.15 2.87 -20.44
C VAL A 89 40.07 3.70 -21.34
N GLU A 90 41.04 4.37 -20.72
CA GLU A 90 41.99 5.25 -21.42
C GLU A 90 42.67 4.52 -22.59
N GLY A 91 42.78 5.20 -23.73
CA GLY A 91 43.35 4.62 -24.96
C GLY A 91 42.37 3.78 -25.79
N THR A 92 41.13 3.57 -25.32
CA THR A 92 40.08 2.84 -26.06
C THR A 92 38.80 3.65 -26.24
N LEU A 93 37.88 3.16 -27.09
CA LEU A 93 36.53 3.70 -27.23
C LEU A 93 35.52 3.01 -26.30
N GLN A 94 35.98 2.10 -25.43
CA GLN A 94 35.13 1.27 -24.57
C GLN A 94 35.11 1.77 -23.13
N TRP A 95 34.02 1.42 -22.44
CA TRP A 95 33.73 1.87 -21.07
C TRP A 95 33.61 0.67 -20.13
N GLN A 96 33.99 0.84 -18.86
CA GLN A 96 33.98 -0.22 -17.86
C GLN A 96 33.24 0.22 -16.59
N GLN A 97 32.56 -0.72 -15.95
CA GLN A 97 31.96 -0.51 -14.64
C GLN A 97 33.03 -0.33 -13.56
N VAL A 98 32.87 0.69 -12.72
CA VAL A 98 33.75 0.92 -11.58
C VAL A 98 33.23 0.09 -10.39
N ALA A 99 34.05 -0.83 -9.87
CA ALA A 99 33.67 -1.67 -8.72
C ALA A 99 33.61 -0.85 -7.41
N PRO A 100 32.64 -1.13 -6.51
CA PRO A 100 32.54 -0.45 -5.23
C PRO A 100 33.68 -0.92 -4.32
N GLY A 101 34.72 -0.09 -4.17
CA GLY A 101 35.86 -0.39 -3.29
C GLY A 101 37.20 0.23 -3.69
N GLN A 102 37.33 0.82 -4.87
CA GLN A 102 38.56 1.53 -5.26
C GLN A 102 38.36 3.05 -5.30
N HIS A 103 38.18 3.64 -4.12
CA HIS A 103 38.50 5.05 -3.90
C HIS A 103 39.23 5.19 -2.56
N SER A 104 40.55 5.31 -2.63
CA SER A 104 41.40 5.75 -1.51
C SER A 104 41.21 7.24 -1.23
N PRO A 105 41.54 7.70 -0.01
CA PRO A 105 40.77 8.71 0.69
C PRO A 105 41.40 10.09 0.54
N GLN A 106 40.63 11.07 0.04
CA GLN A 106 40.67 12.46 0.47
C GLN A 106 39.51 13.25 -0.17
N ASP A 107 38.64 13.72 0.72
CA ASP A 107 37.76 14.88 0.64
C ASP A 107 36.76 15.04 -0.52
N SER A 108 35.56 14.51 -0.27
CA SER A 108 34.27 15.21 -0.31
C SER A 108 33.21 14.22 0.22
N GLN A 109 33.08 14.00 1.52
CA GLN A 109 32.25 14.81 2.43
C GLN A 109 31.02 15.40 1.74
N LEU A 110 29.86 14.77 1.96
CA LEU A 110 28.59 15.50 1.91
C LEU A 110 28.59 16.47 3.10
N LEU A 111 28.96 17.71 2.80
CA LEU A 111 28.71 18.87 3.63
C LEU A 111 27.19 19.07 3.75
N VAL A 112 26.67 18.90 4.96
CA VAL A 112 25.39 19.50 5.34
C VAL A 112 25.69 20.94 5.78
N SER A 113 25.68 21.88 4.83
CA SER A 113 25.74 23.30 5.18
C SER A 113 24.32 23.83 5.35
N ARG A 114 23.87 24.00 6.61
CA ARG A 114 22.71 24.85 6.92
C ARG A 114 23.13 26.30 6.70
N HIS A 115 22.58 26.95 5.68
CA HIS A 115 22.67 28.40 5.55
C HIS A 115 21.58 29.04 6.43
N PRO A 116 21.93 30.01 7.32
CA PRO A 116 20.93 30.85 7.97
C PRO A 116 20.22 31.68 6.90
N MET A 117 18.90 31.86 7.01
CA MET A 117 18.18 32.85 6.22
C MET A 117 18.78 34.23 6.46
N VAL A 118 19.33 34.81 5.39
CA VAL A 118 19.65 36.22 5.28
C VAL A 118 18.35 36.92 4.87
N ASP A 119 17.82 37.76 5.76
CA ASP A 119 16.92 38.86 5.37
C ASP A 119 17.80 40.00 4.86
N ASP A 120 17.72 40.30 3.56
CA ASP A 120 18.06 41.62 3.00
C ASP A 120 16.71 42.32 2.74
N ASP A 121 16.46 43.56 3.18
CA ASP A 121 17.10 44.77 2.64
C ASP A 121 16.88 46.00 3.61
N PRO A 122 17.37 47.24 3.34
CA PRO A 122 18.48 47.84 4.09
C PRO A 122 18.13 49.15 4.86
N ARG A 123 19.11 49.60 5.69
CA ARG A 123 19.43 50.99 6.17
C ARG A 123 19.30 51.22 7.71
N PRO A 124 19.97 52.26 8.28
CA PRO A 124 21.40 52.45 8.57
C PRO A 124 21.68 52.53 10.12
N PRO A 125 22.93 52.53 10.62
CA PRO A 125 23.25 52.57 12.08
C PRO A 125 23.34 54.04 12.59
N PRO A 126 23.55 54.41 13.90
CA PRO A 126 23.96 53.70 15.14
C PRO A 126 23.14 54.19 16.40
N PRO A 127 23.57 54.25 17.70
CA PRO A 127 24.77 53.75 18.40
C PRO A 127 24.57 52.99 19.75
N LYS A 128 25.62 52.24 20.09
CA LYS A 128 26.09 51.71 21.39
C LYS A 128 25.38 52.21 22.67
N ARG A 129 24.93 51.28 23.55
CA ARG A 129 25.15 51.36 25.01
C ARG A 129 24.85 50.05 25.77
N ARG A 130 25.91 49.60 26.47
CA ARG A 130 25.99 49.02 27.84
C ARG A 130 25.28 47.70 28.17
N HIS A 131 26.14 46.68 28.25
CA HIS A 131 26.21 45.59 29.22
C HIS A 131 25.46 45.83 30.55
N ILE A 132 24.43 45.03 30.85
CA ILE A 132 23.94 44.70 32.20
C ILE A 132 23.57 43.20 32.19
N THR A 133 24.21 42.46 33.09
CA THR A 133 23.88 41.12 33.57
C THR A 133 22.52 41.14 34.30
N ASP A 134 21.61 40.19 34.04
CA ASP A 134 20.92 39.49 35.14
C ASP A 134 20.05 38.31 34.67
N ASP A 135 20.27 37.19 35.34
CA ASP A 135 19.40 36.10 35.74
C ASP A 135 18.22 35.62 34.89
N GLY A 136 18.26 34.30 34.67
CA GLY A 136 17.28 33.53 33.95
C GLY A 136 15.89 33.55 34.58
N LYS A 137 14.92 33.83 33.72
CA LYS A 137 13.56 33.26 33.74
C LYS A 137 13.05 33.30 32.31
N HIS A 138 13.40 32.28 31.51
CA HIS A 138 12.70 32.06 30.26
C HIS A 138 11.28 31.62 30.58
N GLU A 139 10.36 32.54 30.28
CA GLU A 139 8.93 32.31 30.26
C GLU A 139 8.61 31.08 29.40
N ARG A 140 7.87 30.16 30.01
CA ARG A 140 7.42 28.92 29.40
C ARG A 140 6.46 29.24 28.26
N ASN A 141 6.88 28.95 27.03
CA ASN A 141 5.97 28.86 25.90
C ASN A 141 5.13 27.57 26.04
N PRO A 142 3.79 27.62 26.23
CA PRO A 142 2.99 26.45 26.59
C PRO A 142 2.81 25.42 25.47
N LEU A 143 3.21 25.72 24.23
CA LEU A 143 3.03 24.83 23.07
C LEU A 143 4.21 23.87 22.82
N ASN A 144 5.35 24.02 23.50
CA ASN A 144 6.55 23.20 23.30
C ASN A 144 6.68 22.01 24.29
N SER A 145 5.61 21.67 25.03
CA SER A 145 5.69 20.75 26.18
C SER A 145 4.80 19.49 26.11
N LEU A 146 4.26 19.11 24.95
CA LEU A 146 3.87 17.70 24.76
C LEU A 146 5.13 16.94 24.36
N ARG A 147 5.94 16.56 25.36
CA ARG A 147 7.07 15.65 25.17
C ARG A 147 6.51 14.37 24.54
N ASP A 148 7.00 14.01 23.37
CA ASP A 148 6.65 12.74 22.73
C ASP A 148 7.02 11.59 23.70
N PRO A 149 6.05 10.77 24.15
CA PRO A 149 6.24 9.84 25.25
C PRO A 149 7.31 8.78 24.99
N TRP A 150 7.72 8.52 23.75
CA TRP A 150 8.76 7.53 23.48
C TRP A 150 10.11 7.87 24.11
N ASN A 151 10.37 9.16 24.39
CA ASN A 151 11.58 9.59 25.08
C ASN A 151 11.75 8.95 26.47
N SER A 152 10.65 8.52 27.11
CA SER A 152 10.65 7.86 28.42
C SER A 152 10.51 6.34 28.36
N TRP A 153 10.57 5.72 27.17
CA TRP A 153 10.49 4.27 27.00
C TRP A 153 11.83 3.54 27.17
N ASN A 154 12.82 4.22 27.77
CA ASN A 154 14.13 3.67 28.02
C ASN A 154 14.06 2.47 28.99
N LEU A 155 14.86 1.44 28.71
CA LEU A 155 14.95 0.26 29.54
C LEU A 155 15.99 0.40 30.63
N LEU A 156 15.64 -0.06 31.83
CA LEU A 156 16.62 -0.37 32.86
C LEU A 156 17.54 -1.50 32.35
N PRO A 157 18.86 -1.44 32.62
CA PRO A 157 19.82 -2.44 32.12
C PRO A 157 19.44 -3.90 32.41
N GLN A 158 18.80 -4.14 33.56
CA GLN A 158 18.32 -5.46 33.99
C GLN A 158 17.19 -6.05 33.14
N HIS A 159 16.45 -5.22 32.40
CA HIS A 159 15.35 -5.65 31.53
C HIS A 159 15.76 -5.68 30.05
N ALA A 160 16.99 -5.33 29.74
CA ALA A 160 17.50 -5.30 28.38
C ALA A 160 17.90 -6.69 27.89
N SER A 161 17.52 -7.02 26.66
CA SER A 161 17.87 -8.23 25.93
C SER A 161 18.74 -7.89 24.73
N THR A 162 19.47 -8.87 24.20
CA THR A 162 20.32 -8.74 22.99
C THR A 162 19.52 -8.31 21.75
N GLY A 163 18.21 -8.55 21.73
CA GLY A 163 17.32 -8.13 20.64
C GLY A 163 16.81 -6.68 20.73
N ASP A 164 17.11 -5.97 21.81
CA ASP A 164 16.65 -4.59 22.03
C ASP A 164 17.48 -3.58 21.23
N LEU A 165 16.86 -2.47 20.83
CA LEU A 165 17.50 -1.44 20.02
C LEU A 165 18.30 -0.49 20.91
N ASN A 166 19.56 -0.24 20.56
CA ASN A 166 20.38 0.78 21.22
C ASN A 166 20.50 2.01 20.31
N ILE A 167 20.05 3.16 20.81
CA ILE A 167 20.16 4.47 20.18
C ILE A 167 20.89 5.37 21.17
N GLU A 168 22.09 5.82 20.81
CA GLU A 168 22.89 6.77 21.63
C GLU A 168 23.10 6.34 23.10
N GLY A 169 23.19 5.02 23.35
CA GLY A 169 23.37 4.46 24.70
C GLY A 169 22.06 4.18 25.44
N VAL A 170 20.92 4.58 24.88
CA VAL A 170 19.59 4.30 25.41
C VAL A 170 19.02 3.04 24.75
N ARG A 171 18.55 2.09 25.58
CA ARG A 171 17.97 0.83 25.10
C ARG A 171 16.45 0.90 25.06
N TYR A 172 15.86 0.42 23.98
CA TYR A 172 14.41 0.40 23.75
C TYR A 172 13.93 -1.01 23.41
N LYS A 173 12.74 -1.39 23.90
CA LYS A 173 12.07 -2.61 23.43
C LYS A 173 11.61 -2.43 22.00
N THR A 174 11.75 -3.49 21.21
CA THR A 174 11.26 -3.52 19.83
C THR A 174 10.09 -4.47 19.66
N LEU A 175 9.29 -4.25 18.63
CA LEU A 175 8.40 -5.28 18.11
C LEU A 175 9.21 -6.46 17.53
N PRO A 176 8.63 -7.67 17.47
CA PRO A 176 9.19 -8.76 16.69
C PRO A 176 9.44 -8.31 15.25
N ARG A 177 10.56 -8.75 14.63
CA ARG A 177 10.92 -8.32 13.28
C ARG A 177 9.95 -8.80 12.21
N GLY A 178 9.35 -9.98 12.40
CA GLY A 178 8.53 -10.66 11.39
C GLY A 178 9.39 -11.45 10.39
N PRO A 179 8.86 -11.81 9.21
CA PRO A 179 9.50 -12.73 8.27
C PRO A 179 10.74 -12.15 7.56
N ALA A 180 10.97 -10.84 7.62
CA ALA A 180 12.14 -10.16 7.06
C ALA A 180 13.00 -9.57 8.20
N PRO A 181 13.89 -10.35 8.83
CA PRO A 181 14.66 -9.89 9.99
C PRO A 181 15.59 -8.71 9.69
N ASP A 182 16.09 -8.63 8.45
CA ASP A 182 16.98 -7.56 7.96
C ASP A 182 16.23 -6.33 7.42
N HIS A 183 14.93 -6.22 7.69
CA HIS A 183 14.15 -5.07 7.26
C HIS A 183 14.75 -3.74 7.78
N PRO A 184 14.89 -2.71 6.93
CA PRO A 184 15.63 -1.49 7.26
C PRO A 184 14.99 -0.65 8.36
N ILE A 185 13.69 -0.84 8.58
CA ILE A 185 12.90 -0.17 9.62
C ILE A 185 12.66 -1.14 10.78
N VAL A 186 12.97 -0.69 12.00
CA VAL A 186 12.62 -1.33 13.27
C VAL A 186 11.53 -0.51 13.94
N TYR A 187 10.69 -1.15 14.73
CA TYR A 187 9.72 -0.42 15.55
C TYR A 187 10.05 -0.57 17.02
N ILE A 188 10.31 0.55 17.69
CA ILE A 188 10.36 0.59 19.16
C ILE A 188 8.93 0.65 19.70
N LYS A 189 8.72 0.10 20.89
CA LYS A 189 7.39 0.00 21.52
C LYS A 189 7.42 0.45 22.97
N ASN A 190 6.27 0.89 23.47
CA ASN A 190 6.12 1.17 24.90
C ASN A 190 6.39 -0.12 25.71
N PRO A 191 7.31 -0.10 26.69
CA PRO A 191 7.64 -1.28 27.49
C PRO A 191 6.48 -1.81 28.35
N THR A 192 5.47 -0.98 28.67
CA THR A 192 4.27 -1.43 29.40
C THR A 192 3.34 -2.26 28.51
N HIS A 193 3.45 -2.12 27.19
CA HIS A 193 2.68 -2.89 26.22
C HIS A 193 3.51 -4.11 25.79
N LEU A 194 3.22 -5.26 26.40
CA LEU A 194 3.96 -6.50 26.14
C LEU A 194 3.76 -7.00 24.71
N ILE A 195 2.50 -7.15 24.29
CA ILE A 195 2.10 -7.64 22.97
C ILE A 195 1.12 -6.62 22.37
N TYR A 196 1.37 -6.21 21.13
CA TYR A 196 0.43 -5.41 20.36
C TYR A 196 -0.40 -6.35 19.49
N ASP A 197 -1.48 -6.91 20.04
CA ASP A 197 -2.52 -7.52 19.22
C ASP A 197 -3.37 -6.45 18.52
N PHE A 198 -4.28 -6.85 17.63
CA PHE A 198 -5.13 -5.88 16.93
C PHE A 198 -5.92 -4.98 17.90
N ALA A 199 -6.48 -5.54 18.98
CA ALA A 199 -7.34 -4.80 19.89
C ALA A 199 -6.58 -3.70 20.65
N LEU A 200 -5.39 -4.01 21.17
CA LEU A 200 -4.53 -3.02 21.82
C LEU A 200 -4.03 -1.99 20.81
N PHE A 201 -3.58 -2.44 19.63
CA PHE A 201 -3.04 -1.55 18.62
C PHE A 201 -4.09 -0.54 18.14
N GLU A 202 -5.29 -1.01 17.78
CA GLU A 202 -6.40 -0.14 17.34
C GLU A 202 -6.84 0.81 18.46
N ARG A 203 -6.89 0.35 19.72
CA ARG A 203 -7.17 1.22 20.86
C ARG A 203 -6.13 2.32 20.99
N VAL A 204 -4.83 1.96 20.96
CA VAL A 204 -3.73 2.92 21.05
C VAL A 204 -3.85 3.96 19.94
N LEU A 205 -4.07 3.55 18.69
CA LEU A 205 -4.24 4.50 17.58
C LEU A 205 -5.42 5.46 17.76
N ARG A 206 -6.51 5.01 18.40
CA ARG A 206 -7.72 5.82 18.60
C ARG A 206 -7.70 6.70 19.84
N THR A 207 -7.13 6.23 20.95
CA THR A 207 -7.25 6.90 22.25
C THR A 207 -5.97 7.56 22.72
N ASP A 208 -4.82 7.00 22.36
CA ASP A 208 -3.51 7.51 22.78
C ASP A 208 -2.49 7.32 21.65
N MET A 209 -2.74 8.04 20.54
CA MET A 209 -2.00 7.87 19.29
C MET A 209 -0.49 8.07 19.45
N LEU A 210 -0.06 8.87 20.43
CA LEU A 210 1.37 9.07 20.70
C LEU A 210 2.01 7.82 21.33
N GLN A 211 1.26 6.89 21.91
CA GLN A 211 1.78 5.61 22.43
C GLN A 211 1.95 4.52 21.37
N GLN A 212 1.65 4.80 20.10
CA GLN A 212 1.87 3.83 19.04
C GLN A 212 3.37 3.53 18.86
N PRO A 213 3.75 2.32 18.39
CA PRO A 213 5.13 2.01 18.05
C PRO A 213 5.77 3.07 17.15
N ARG A 214 7.07 3.36 17.34
CA ARG A 214 7.80 4.35 16.53
C ARG A 214 8.80 3.66 15.62
N GLY A 215 8.85 4.09 14.36
CA GLY A 215 9.86 3.62 13.41
C GLY A 215 11.25 4.11 13.80
N ALA A 216 12.26 3.29 13.57
CA ALA A 216 13.67 3.65 13.68
C ALA A 216 14.42 3.10 12.48
N ILE A 217 15.29 3.93 11.90
CA ILE A 217 16.05 3.63 10.68
C ILE A 217 17.54 3.77 10.94
N ARG A 218 18.37 3.06 10.16
CA ARG A 218 19.82 3.28 10.16
C ARG A 218 20.15 4.41 9.21
N VAL A 219 20.84 5.42 9.71
CA VAL A 219 21.26 6.57 8.91
C VAL A 219 22.72 6.39 8.47
N PRO A 220 23.00 6.27 7.16
CA PRO A 220 24.35 6.28 6.64
C PRO A 220 25.04 7.65 6.87
N PRO A 221 26.39 7.73 6.88
CA PRO A 221 27.35 6.63 6.71
C PRO A 221 27.69 5.91 8.02
N ALA A 222 27.42 6.54 9.18
CA ALA A 222 27.78 5.99 10.49
C ALA A 222 26.91 4.79 10.91
N ASN A 223 25.84 4.48 10.15
CA ASN A 223 24.89 3.40 10.42
C ASN A 223 24.34 3.41 11.86
N HIS A 224 24.22 4.60 12.45
CA HIS A 224 23.59 4.78 13.75
C HIS A 224 22.07 4.74 13.59
N TRP A 225 21.39 4.28 14.63
CA TRP A 225 19.95 4.24 14.66
C TRP A 225 19.38 5.62 15.00
N GLN A 226 18.36 6.05 14.27
CA GLN A 226 17.60 7.26 14.55
C GLN A 226 16.11 6.93 14.53
N ILE A 227 15.34 7.51 15.45
CA ILE A 227 13.88 7.40 15.48
C ILE A 227 13.29 8.34 14.44
N ASP A 228 12.34 7.82 13.67
CA ASP A 228 11.55 8.59 12.72
C ASP A 228 10.67 9.58 13.50
N PRO A 229 10.78 10.90 13.25
CA PRO A 229 9.97 11.90 13.94
C PRO A 229 8.49 11.85 13.55
N SER A 230 8.15 11.19 12.43
CA SER A 230 6.77 11.03 11.99
C SER A 230 6.07 9.86 12.67
N LEU A 231 4.77 10.03 12.93
CA LEU A 231 3.94 8.93 13.41
C LEU A 231 3.72 7.92 12.29
N PRO A 232 3.89 6.61 12.54
CA PRO A 232 3.62 5.61 11.51
C PRO A 232 2.17 5.57 11.03
N PHE A 233 1.22 5.91 11.90
CA PHE A 233 -0.22 5.93 11.61
C PHE A 233 -0.87 7.21 12.16
N GLU A 234 -1.72 7.83 11.35
CA GLU A 234 -2.42 9.09 11.65
C GLU A 234 -3.85 8.91 12.19
N ALA A 235 -4.35 7.67 12.18
CA ALA A 235 -5.68 7.30 12.66
C ALA A 235 -5.74 5.79 12.97
N GLY A 236 -6.82 5.33 13.60
CA GLY A 236 -7.14 3.91 13.68
C GLY A 236 -7.21 3.26 12.29
N LEU A 237 -6.95 1.95 12.23
CA LEU A 237 -7.01 1.19 10.98
C LEU A 237 -8.45 1.18 10.44
N ALA A 238 -9.45 1.03 11.31
CA ALA A 238 -10.86 1.06 10.92
C ALA A 238 -11.32 2.47 10.49
N ASP A 239 -10.77 3.51 11.10
CA ASP A 239 -11.04 4.91 10.72
C ASP A 239 -10.42 5.25 9.36
N THR A 240 -9.23 4.72 9.07
CA THR A 240 -8.60 4.83 7.76
C THR A 240 -9.46 4.16 6.69
N LEU A 241 -9.95 2.94 6.96
CA LEU A 241 -10.88 2.23 6.09
C LEU A 241 -12.17 3.02 5.81
N ALA A 242 -12.70 3.73 6.81
CA ALA A 242 -13.91 4.55 6.65
C ALA A 242 -13.77 5.64 5.58
N ARG A 243 -12.54 6.13 5.32
CA ARG A 243 -12.29 7.14 4.29
C ARG A 243 -12.40 6.57 2.88
N TYR A 244 -12.02 5.30 2.69
CA TYR A 244 -12.01 4.64 1.37
C TYR A 244 -13.29 3.82 1.11
N PHE A 245 -13.91 3.32 2.17
CA PHE A 245 -15.13 2.51 2.12
C PHE A 245 -16.19 3.11 3.05
N PRO A 246 -16.72 4.31 2.71
CA PRO A 246 -17.55 5.11 3.61
C PRO A 246 -18.89 4.48 3.95
N ASP A 247 -19.40 3.59 3.10
CA ASP A 247 -20.73 2.97 3.27
C ASP A 247 -20.70 1.66 4.06
N LEU A 248 -19.51 1.16 4.45
CA LEU A 248 -19.40 -0.05 5.26
C LEU A 248 -19.89 0.21 6.69
N SER A 249 -20.63 -0.76 7.23
CA SER A 249 -21.04 -0.75 8.64
C SER A 249 -19.81 -0.65 9.55
N TYR A 250 -20.02 -0.11 10.75
CA TYR A 250 -18.95 0.03 11.74
C TYR A 250 -18.26 -1.32 12.02
N ASP A 251 -19.04 -2.38 12.27
CA ASP A 251 -18.49 -3.71 12.57
C ASP A 251 -17.73 -4.31 11.38
N THR A 252 -18.20 -4.07 10.15
CA THR A 252 -17.47 -4.52 8.95
C THR A 252 -16.11 -3.84 8.87
N ARG A 253 -16.03 -2.53 9.13
CA ARG A 253 -14.75 -1.80 9.13
C ARG A 253 -13.79 -2.33 10.19
N GLN A 254 -14.28 -2.68 11.38
CA GLN A 254 -13.47 -3.30 12.43
C GLN A 254 -12.96 -4.69 12.00
N HIS A 255 -13.80 -5.54 11.43
CA HIS A 255 -13.39 -6.86 10.96
C HIS A 255 -12.42 -6.80 9.77
N VAL A 256 -12.62 -5.85 8.84
CA VAL A 256 -11.68 -5.62 7.72
C VAL A 256 -10.33 -5.13 8.26
N ALA A 257 -10.33 -4.17 9.20
CA ALA A 257 -9.11 -3.68 9.84
C ALA A 257 -8.32 -4.81 10.51
N ARG A 258 -9.01 -5.67 11.27
CA ARG A 258 -8.40 -6.83 11.92
C ARG A 258 -7.84 -7.82 10.92
N GLN A 259 -8.59 -8.14 9.87
CA GLN A 259 -8.12 -9.08 8.84
C GLN A 259 -6.92 -8.52 8.07
N GLN A 260 -6.91 -7.22 7.77
CA GLN A 260 -5.78 -6.53 7.15
C GLN A 260 -4.54 -6.58 8.06
N PHE A 261 -4.71 -6.31 9.35
CA PHE A 261 -3.65 -6.41 10.35
C PHE A 261 -3.04 -7.83 10.39
N ILE A 262 -3.89 -8.87 10.43
CA ILE A 262 -3.44 -10.26 10.41
C ILE A 262 -2.72 -10.60 9.11
N LEU A 263 -3.21 -10.17 7.94
CA LEU A 263 -2.58 -10.44 6.65
C LEU A 263 -1.20 -9.77 6.51
N ALA A 264 -1.02 -8.61 7.11
CA ALA A 264 0.25 -7.89 7.10
C ALA A 264 1.27 -8.51 8.08
N ASN A 265 0.81 -8.94 9.25
CA ASN A 265 1.68 -9.46 10.30
C ASN A 265 1.86 -10.99 10.29
N GLY A 266 1.00 -11.71 9.58
CA GLY A 266 0.90 -13.19 9.59
C GLY A 266 -0.05 -13.72 10.68
N GLU A 267 -0.13 -13.04 11.82
CA GLU A 267 -0.94 -13.43 12.98
C GLU A 267 -1.57 -12.20 13.66
N ASP A 268 -2.32 -12.40 14.74
CA ASP A 268 -2.92 -11.32 15.54
C ASP A 268 -1.91 -10.68 16.52
N GLN A 269 -0.70 -10.42 16.05
CA GLN A 269 0.38 -9.76 16.79
C GLN A 269 1.21 -8.87 15.86
N ALA A 270 1.45 -7.62 16.24
CA ALA A 270 2.19 -6.66 15.44
C ALA A 270 3.67 -7.04 15.32
N THR A 271 4.19 -6.93 14.10
CA THR A 271 5.60 -7.10 13.76
C THR A 271 6.11 -5.85 13.04
N GLY A 272 7.42 -5.58 13.09
CA GLY A 272 7.99 -4.44 12.38
C GLY A 272 7.77 -4.50 10.86
N THR A 273 7.91 -5.69 10.27
CA THR A 273 7.60 -5.90 8.84
C THR A 273 6.12 -5.65 8.55
N GLY A 274 5.20 -6.19 9.38
CA GLY A 274 3.77 -6.04 9.14
C GLY A 274 3.26 -4.61 9.32
N LEU A 275 3.76 -3.85 10.30
CA LEU A 275 3.44 -2.42 10.41
C LEU A 275 3.94 -1.62 9.22
N THR A 276 5.12 -1.95 8.68
CA THR A 276 5.62 -1.32 7.44
C THR A 276 4.69 -1.62 6.27
N LEU A 277 4.25 -2.88 6.13
CA LEU A 277 3.32 -3.28 5.07
C LEU A 277 1.96 -2.58 5.19
N LEU A 278 1.43 -2.40 6.40
CA LEU A 278 0.19 -1.64 6.63
C LEU A 278 0.37 -0.17 6.24
N ARG A 279 1.48 0.46 6.64
CA ARG A 279 1.79 1.84 6.26
C ARG A 279 1.86 2.00 4.74
N GLN A 280 2.53 1.07 4.06
CA GLN A 280 2.59 1.05 2.60
C GLN A 280 1.20 0.88 1.98
N ALA A 281 0.39 -0.05 2.48
CA ALA A 281 -0.97 -0.29 1.97
C ALA A 281 -1.85 0.97 2.04
N PHE A 282 -1.75 1.74 3.12
CA PHE A 282 -2.48 3.00 3.27
C PHE A 282 -1.95 4.12 2.38
N ASN A 283 -0.64 4.22 2.21
CA ASN A 283 -0.04 5.15 1.27
C ASN A 283 -0.44 4.83 -0.18
N ASP A 284 -0.48 3.56 -0.55
CA ASP A 284 -0.90 3.11 -1.87
C ASP A 284 -2.38 3.44 -2.13
N TRP A 285 -3.26 3.27 -1.14
CA TRP A 285 -4.64 3.74 -1.22
C TRP A 285 -4.75 5.24 -1.42
N ARG A 286 -3.97 6.03 -0.66
CA ARG A 286 -3.98 7.49 -0.73
C ARG A 286 -3.55 8.00 -2.11
N ASN A 287 -2.56 7.33 -2.69
CA ASN A 287 -1.93 7.75 -3.94
C ASN A 287 -2.51 7.02 -5.17
N GLY A 288 -3.49 6.13 -5.01
CA GLY A 288 -4.04 5.31 -6.10
C GLY A 288 -3.00 4.39 -6.76
N THR A 289 -1.96 4.00 -6.01
CA THR A 289 -0.86 3.20 -6.52
C THR A 289 -1.19 1.71 -6.44
N ARG A 290 -0.72 0.93 -7.41
CA ARG A 290 -0.88 -0.52 -7.41
C ARG A 290 -0.09 -1.14 -6.26
N ASN A 291 -0.81 -1.71 -5.29
CA ASN A 291 -0.18 -2.48 -4.23
C ASN A 291 0.22 -3.89 -4.73
N PRO A 292 1.44 -4.37 -4.45
CA PRO A 292 1.89 -5.71 -4.85
C PRO A 292 1.14 -6.85 -4.15
N ARG A 293 0.42 -6.56 -3.07
CA ARG A 293 -0.42 -7.46 -2.29
C ARG A 293 -1.89 -6.98 -2.30
N PRO A 294 -2.65 -7.24 -3.38
CA PRO A 294 -4.04 -6.85 -3.50
C PRO A 294 -4.91 -7.25 -2.30
N GLU A 295 -4.60 -8.38 -1.66
CA GLU A 295 -5.30 -8.89 -0.49
C GLU A 295 -5.16 -7.99 0.75
N LEU A 296 -4.17 -7.08 0.79
CA LEU A 296 -4.05 -6.06 1.84
C LEU A 296 -4.88 -4.82 1.58
N VAL A 297 -5.32 -4.59 0.33
CA VAL A 297 -5.92 -3.32 -0.08
C VAL A 297 -7.35 -3.46 -0.59
N ASP A 298 -7.86 -4.67 -0.78
CA ASP A 298 -9.24 -4.91 -1.24
C ASP A 298 -10.01 -5.77 -0.23
N PRO A 299 -11.04 -5.21 0.46
CA PRO A 299 -11.85 -5.95 1.43
C PRO A 299 -12.56 -7.20 0.88
N LEU A 300 -12.86 -7.26 -0.43
CA LEU A 300 -13.47 -8.44 -1.03
C LEU A 300 -12.48 -9.61 -1.14
N LEU A 301 -11.19 -9.31 -1.28
CA LEU A 301 -10.14 -10.33 -1.27
C LEU A 301 -9.82 -10.84 0.15
N MET A 302 -10.17 -10.06 1.18
CA MET A 302 -10.03 -10.44 2.59
C MET A 302 -11.13 -11.39 3.08
N LEU A 303 -12.23 -11.54 2.34
CA LEU A 303 -13.34 -12.42 2.70
C LEU A 303 -12.93 -13.88 2.71
N ARG A 304 -13.22 -14.58 3.82
CA ARG A 304 -13.22 -16.05 3.85
C ARG A 304 -14.41 -16.60 3.09
N SER A 305 -14.19 -17.71 2.39
CA SER A 305 -15.24 -18.42 1.68
C SER A 305 -16.21 -19.09 2.64
N LEU A 306 -17.50 -18.99 2.35
CA LEU A 306 -18.56 -19.73 3.01
C LEU A 306 -18.88 -20.99 2.20
N GLU A 307 -18.74 -22.15 2.85
CA GLU A 307 -19.08 -23.43 2.24
C GLU A 307 -20.60 -23.64 2.28
N PRO A 308 -21.24 -24.00 1.14
CA PRO A 308 -22.66 -24.28 1.16
C PRO A 308 -22.97 -25.62 1.83
N ALA A 309 -23.94 -25.61 2.73
CA ALA A 309 -24.52 -26.81 3.29
C ALA A 309 -25.51 -27.46 2.32
N SER A 310 -25.59 -28.79 2.34
CA SER A 310 -26.67 -29.54 1.68
C SER A 310 -27.68 -29.96 2.75
N SER A 311 -28.92 -29.53 2.62
CA SER A 311 -30.01 -29.92 3.52
C SER A 311 -31.25 -30.23 2.70
N GLU A 312 -31.85 -31.40 2.91
CA GLU A 312 -33.14 -31.80 2.33
C GLU A 312 -33.22 -31.62 0.80
N GLY A 313 -32.17 -31.96 0.05
CA GLY A 313 -32.12 -31.81 -1.41
C GLY A 313 -31.91 -30.37 -1.91
N HIS A 314 -31.78 -29.40 -1.01
CA HIS A 314 -31.46 -28.01 -1.31
C HIS A 314 -30.05 -27.65 -0.85
N ARG A 315 -29.32 -26.92 -1.69
CA ARG A 315 -28.04 -26.32 -1.31
C ARG A 315 -28.30 -24.93 -0.74
N LEU A 316 -27.72 -24.61 0.41
CA LEU A 316 -27.91 -23.33 1.09
C LEU A 316 -26.60 -22.81 1.69
N ILE A 317 -26.47 -21.50 1.86
CA ILE A 317 -25.43 -20.88 2.69
C ILE A 317 -26.14 -20.22 3.88
N ASP A 318 -25.70 -20.54 5.08
CA ASP A 318 -26.05 -19.79 6.28
C ASP A 318 -25.13 -18.57 6.40
N LEU A 319 -25.74 -17.39 6.47
CA LEU A 319 -25.04 -16.13 6.63
C LEU A 319 -24.74 -15.92 8.13
N PRO A 320 -23.49 -15.56 8.48
CA PRO A 320 -23.16 -15.11 9.81
C PRO A 320 -24.04 -13.92 10.21
N VAL A 321 -24.39 -13.83 11.50
CA VAL A 321 -25.08 -12.66 12.04
C VAL A 321 -24.21 -11.42 11.79
N PRO A 322 -24.79 -10.27 11.35
CA PRO A 322 -24.05 -9.02 11.25
C PRO A 322 -23.32 -8.70 12.56
N GLY A 323 -22.08 -8.23 12.46
CA GLY A 323 -21.28 -7.90 13.65
C GLY A 323 -20.80 -9.09 14.49
N SER A 324 -21.09 -10.35 14.12
CA SER A 324 -20.60 -11.50 14.88
C SER A 324 -19.06 -11.56 14.90
N GLU A 325 -18.50 -11.82 16.08
CA GLU A 325 -17.06 -11.91 16.28
C GLU A 325 -16.42 -13.02 15.42
N GLY A 326 -15.15 -12.82 15.09
CA GLY A 326 -14.31 -13.83 14.46
C GLY A 326 -13.74 -13.40 13.12
N ALA A 327 -13.66 -14.34 12.17
CA ALA A 327 -13.10 -14.09 10.86
C ALA A 327 -14.06 -13.29 9.97
N LEU A 328 -13.48 -12.41 9.14
CA LEU A 328 -14.24 -11.65 8.13
C LEU A 328 -14.85 -12.61 7.09
N ARG A 329 -16.16 -12.80 7.16
CA ARG A 329 -16.95 -13.72 6.30
C ARG A 329 -18.00 -13.01 5.46
N ARG A 330 -18.31 -11.76 5.78
CA ARG A 330 -19.28 -10.91 5.09
C ARG A 330 -18.85 -9.45 5.15
N LEU A 331 -19.21 -8.68 4.12
CA LEU A 331 -19.19 -7.23 4.16
C LEU A 331 -20.63 -6.74 4.25
N ASP A 332 -20.89 -5.83 5.19
CA ASP A 332 -22.17 -5.18 5.38
C ASP A 332 -22.06 -3.70 5.04
N PHE A 333 -22.91 -3.23 4.14
CA PHE A 333 -23.06 -1.83 3.81
C PHE A 333 -24.28 -1.28 4.52
N ASP A 334 -24.08 -0.25 5.33
CA ASP A 334 -25.09 0.31 6.23
C ASP A 334 -25.98 1.31 5.47
N PRO A 335 -27.27 0.99 5.24
CA PRO A 335 -28.18 1.87 4.52
C PRO A 335 -28.37 3.25 5.17
N ALA A 336 -28.07 3.41 6.45
CA ALA A 336 -28.11 4.71 7.12
C ALA A 336 -27.08 5.70 6.56
N LEU A 337 -26.01 5.21 5.91
CA LEU A 337 -24.95 6.02 5.31
C LEU A 337 -25.29 6.49 3.87
N PHE A 338 -26.29 5.87 3.22
CA PHE A 338 -26.79 6.22 1.88
C PHE A 338 -28.33 6.10 1.79
N PRO A 339 -29.08 6.82 2.66
CA PRO A 339 -30.49 6.55 2.90
C PRO A 339 -31.40 6.86 1.71
N ARG A 340 -31.00 7.81 0.85
CA ARG A 340 -31.80 8.19 -0.33
C ARG A 340 -31.75 7.09 -1.38
N GLU A 341 -30.55 6.68 -1.78
CA GLU A 341 -30.32 5.64 -2.78
C GLU A 341 -30.92 4.31 -2.31
N TRP A 342 -30.81 4.00 -1.01
CA TRP A 342 -31.44 2.81 -0.44
C TRP A 342 -32.96 2.85 -0.57
N ARG A 343 -33.62 3.95 -0.20
CA ARG A 343 -35.08 4.07 -0.26
C ARG A 343 -35.61 3.96 -1.70
N GLU A 344 -34.95 4.64 -2.64
CA GLU A 344 -35.28 4.57 -4.07
C GLU A 344 -35.12 3.14 -4.61
N PHE A 345 -34.03 2.46 -4.25
CA PHE A 345 -33.79 1.08 -4.63
C PHE A 345 -34.82 0.10 -4.03
N MET A 346 -35.12 0.22 -2.74
CA MET A 346 -36.05 -0.69 -2.04
C MET A 346 -37.49 -0.55 -2.52
N ALA A 347 -37.88 0.61 -3.07
CA ALA A 347 -39.16 0.78 -3.75
C ALA A 347 -39.24 -0.02 -5.07
N SER A 348 -38.10 -0.32 -5.68
CA SER A 348 -38.02 -1.12 -6.90
C SER A 348 -37.89 -2.62 -6.62
N HIS A 349 -38.51 -3.43 -7.47
CA HIS A 349 -38.50 -4.88 -7.37
C HIS A 349 -37.83 -5.56 -8.57
N THR A 350 -37.25 -4.79 -9.50
CA THR A 350 -36.68 -5.34 -10.74
C THR A 350 -35.23 -5.80 -10.57
N ALA A 351 -34.81 -6.76 -11.40
CA ALA A 351 -33.41 -7.19 -11.47
C ALA A 351 -32.49 -6.09 -12.02
N LEU A 352 -32.95 -5.30 -12.98
CA LEU A 352 -32.17 -4.20 -13.58
C LEU A 352 -31.84 -3.12 -12.55
N GLU A 353 -32.82 -2.68 -11.75
CA GLU A 353 -32.58 -1.67 -10.72
C GLU A 353 -31.64 -2.19 -9.62
N MET A 354 -31.71 -3.48 -9.28
CA MET A 354 -30.73 -4.10 -8.38
C MET A 354 -29.31 -4.05 -8.97
N LYS A 355 -29.13 -4.40 -10.24
CA LYS A 355 -27.83 -4.29 -10.90
C LYS A 355 -27.33 -2.84 -10.92
N ARG A 356 -28.20 -1.87 -11.22
CA ARG A 356 -27.85 -0.43 -11.26
C ARG A 356 -27.43 0.08 -9.89
N PHE A 357 -28.23 -0.18 -8.86
CA PHE A 357 -27.92 0.17 -7.47
C PHE A 357 -26.57 -0.42 -7.05
N THR A 358 -26.37 -1.73 -7.25
CA THR A 358 -25.09 -2.38 -6.90
C THR A 358 -23.93 -1.82 -7.71
N SER A 359 -24.12 -1.52 -9.00
CA SER A 359 -23.07 -0.94 -9.83
C SER A 359 -22.64 0.44 -9.32
N ALA A 360 -23.61 1.28 -8.92
CA ALA A 360 -23.33 2.59 -8.33
C ALA A 360 -22.61 2.47 -6.99
N LEU A 361 -23.08 1.58 -6.10
CA LEU A 361 -22.44 1.28 -4.82
C LEU A 361 -20.98 0.86 -5.01
N LEU A 362 -20.71 -0.13 -5.86
CA LEU A 362 -19.35 -0.61 -6.14
C LEU A 362 -18.49 0.49 -6.80
N THR A 363 -19.04 1.29 -7.71
CA THR A 363 -18.29 2.37 -8.35
C THR A 363 -17.83 3.43 -7.34
N ARG A 364 -18.67 3.77 -6.35
CA ARG A 364 -18.33 4.68 -5.25
C ARG A 364 -17.19 4.16 -4.36
N HIS A 365 -16.95 2.85 -4.36
CA HIS A 365 -15.84 2.19 -3.65
C HIS A 365 -14.63 1.86 -4.54
N GLY A 366 -14.52 2.52 -5.70
CA GLY A 366 -13.34 2.42 -6.56
C GLY A 366 -13.31 1.20 -7.49
N TYR A 367 -14.42 0.48 -7.64
CA TYR A 367 -14.53 -0.60 -8.61
C TYR A 367 -14.98 -0.10 -9.98
N ARG A 368 -14.46 -0.70 -11.05
CA ARG A 368 -14.99 -0.56 -12.40
C ARG A 368 -15.95 -1.70 -12.69
N VAL A 369 -17.21 -1.37 -12.91
CA VAL A 369 -18.29 -2.33 -13.15
C VAL A 369 -18.61 -2.38 -14.63
N PHE A 370 -18.75 -3.59 -15.18
CA PHE A 370 -19.23 -3.77 -16.56
C PHE A 370 -20.69 -3.31 -16.66
N HIS A 371 -21.06 -2.73 -17.81
CA HIS A 371 -22.40 -2.16 -17.98
C HIS A 371 -23.51 -3.20 -17.77
N PRO A 372 -24.46 -2.98 -16.85
CA PRO A 372 -25.54 -3.93 -16.60
C PRO A 372 -26.48 -4.11 -17.80
N VAL A 373 -26.72 -5.36 -18.21
CA VAL A 373 -27.74 -5.70 -19.22
C VAL A 373 -29.13 -5.90 -18.58
N PRO A 374 -30.23 -5.52 -19.28
CA PRO A 374 -31.61 -5.55 -18.76
C PRO A 374 -32.24 -6.94 -18.56
N GLY A 375 -31.44 -8.01 -18.60
CA GLY A 375 -31.90 -9.39 -18.39
C GLY A 375 -32.71 -9.56 -17.09
N LYS A 376 -33.91 -10.15 -17.22
CA LYS A 376 -34.94 -10.17 -16.16
C LYS A 376 -34.76 -11.26 -15.10
N ARG A 377 -34.07 -12.36 -15.41
CA ARG A 377 -34.05 -13.58 -14.58
C ARG A 377 -32.83 -13.73 -13.67
N PHE A 378 -31.69 -13.13 -14.04
CA PHE A 378 -30.45 -13.22 -13.26
C PHE A 378 -29.89 -11.83 -13.01
N ALA A 379 -29.93 -11.41 -11.75
CA ALA A 379 -29.24 -10.22 -11.29
C ALA A 379 -27.80 -10.61 -10.97
N ALA A 380 -26.86 -10.26 -11.84
CA ALA A 380 -25.44 -10.38 -11.58
C ALA A 380 -24.73 -9.14 -12.09
N VAL A 381 -23.63 -8.78 -11.42
CA VAL A 381 -22.71 -7.73 -11.85
C VAL A 381 -21.30 -8.30 -11.86
N VAL A 382 -20.55 -7.88 -12.88
CA VAL A 382 -19.13 -8.22 -13.05
C VAL A 382 -18.36 -6.94 -12.89
N PHE A 383 -17.27 -7.00 -12.12
CA PHE A 383 -16.48 -5.81 -11.83
C PHE A 383 -15.05 -6.17 -11.46
N ARG A 384 -14.18 -5.18 -11.48
CA ARG A 384 -12.78 -5.29 -11.08
C ARG A 384 -12.31 -4.00 -10.46
N ARG A 385 -11.25 -4.08 -9.67
CA ARG A 385 -10.51 -2.91 -9.21
C ARG A 385 -9.42 -2.56 -10.23
N PRO A 386 -9.16 -1.29 -10.59
CA PRO A 386 -8.14 -0.94 -11.59
C PRO A 386 -6.72 -1.40 -11.23
N GLU A 387 -6.42 -1.49 -9.94
CA GLU A 387 -5.09 -1.72 -9.39
C GLU A 387 -4.67 -3.20 -9.42
N HIS A 388 -5.58 -4.12 -9.71
CA HIS A 388 -5.26 -5.55 -9.85
C HIS A 388 -6.10 -6.25 -10.92
N ASP A 389 -5.68 -7.47 -11.27
CA ASP A 389 -6.23 -8.25 -12.38
C ASP A 389 -7.27 -9.30 -11.94
N VAL A 390 -7.62 -9.33 -10.65
CA VAL A 390 -8.71 -10.16 -10.14
C VAL A 390 -10.06 -9.61 -10.61
N LEU A 391 -10.90 -10.50 -11.13
CA LEU A 391 -12.26 -10.21 -11.58
C LEU A 391 -13.28 -10.75 -10.56
N PHE A 392 -14.26 -9.94 -10.21
CA PHE A 392 -15.33 -10.33 -9.30
C PHE A 392 -16.62 -10.61 -10.06
N PHE A 393 -17.27 -11.73 -9.74
CA PHE A 393 -18.60 -12.06 -10.21
C PHE A 393 -19.55 -12.09 -9.02
N LEU A 394 -20.46 -11.10 -8.92
CA LEU A 394 -21.42 -11.00 -7.83
C LEU A 394 -22.81 -11.38 -8.30
N SER A 395 -23.29 -12.53 -7.80
CA SER A 395 -24.69 -12.94 -7.96
C SER A 395 -25.57 -12.24 -6.94
N LEU A 396 -26.59 -11.53 -7.41
CA LEU A 396 -27.46 -10.67 -6.61
C LEU A 396 -28.82 -11.32 -6.34
N ARG A 397 -29.35 -11.07 -5.14
CA ARG A 397 -30.67 -11.54 -4.71
C ARG A 397 -31.18 -10.76 -3.52
N ARG A 398 -32.51 -10.73 -3.34
CA ARG A 398 -33.12 -10.27 -2.08
C ARG A 398 -33.06 -11.41 -1.06
N ILE A 399 -32.53 -11.13 0.12
CA ILE A 399 -32.27 -12.11 1.17
C ILE A 399 -33.23 -11.80 2.33
N LYS A 400 -34.06 -12.78 2.69
CA LYS A 400 -34.91 -12.71 3.89
C LYS A 400 -34.36 -13.66 4.93
N GLY A 401 -34.15 -13.19 6.16
CA GLY A 401 -33.49 -13.97 7.19
C GLY A 401 -31.99 -14.14 6.92
N ASN A 402 -31.40 -15.22 7.42
CA ASN A 402 -29.96 -15.47 7.36
C ASN A 402 -29.56 -16.60 6.39
N LYS A 403 -30.40 -16.95 5.40
CA LYS A 403 -30.10 -18.06 4.49
C LYS A 403 -30.15 -17.64 3.03
N ILE A 404 -29.14 -18.05 2.27
CA ILE A 404 -29.12 -17.96 0.81
C ILE A 404 -29.37 -19.35 0.23
N ARG A 405 -30.56 -19.56 -0.34
CA ARG A 405 -30.88 -20.82 -1.06
C ARG A 405 -30.32 -20.80 -2.47
N PHE A 406 -29.63 -21.85 -2.87
CA PHE A 406 -29.22 -22.07 -4.24
C PHE A 406 -30.47 -22.47 -5.02
N GLU A 407 -30.63 -21.91 -6.22
CA GLU A 407 -31.58 -22.50 -7.15
C GLU A 407 -31.12 -23.93 -7.48
N PRO A 408 -32.05 -24.90 -7.62
CA PRO A 408 -31.71 -26.25 -8.06
C PRO A 408 -30.83 -26.14 -9.30
N ARG A 409 -29.68 -26.82 -9.29
CA ARG A 409 -28.66 -26.77 -10.34
C ARG A 409 -29.35 -26.87 -11.70
N HIS A 410 -29.44 -25.75 -12.42
CA HIS A 410 -29.39 -25.84 -13.85
C HIS A 410 -27.91 -26.02 -14.11
N ASP A 411 -27.52 -27.23 -14.52
CA ASP A 411 -26.19 -27.45 -15.09
C ASP A 411 -25.91 -26.27 -16.04
N PRO A 412 -24.75 -25.59 -15.96
CA PRO A 412 -24.41 -24.52 -16.88
C PRO A 412 -24.67 -24.88 -18.35
N ARG A 413 -24.47 -26.16 -18.70
CA ARG A 413 -24.75 -26.75 -20.01
C ARG A 413 -26.22 -27.07 -20.26
N SER A 414 -27.05 -27.14 -19.22
CA SER A 414 -28.51 -27.31 -19.29
C SER A 414 -29.29 -26.01 -19.07
N SER A 415 -28.60 -24.93 -18.68
CA SER A 415 -29.19 -23.60 -18.61
C SER A 415 -29.46 -23.13 -20.04
N ARG A 416 -30.73 -22.89 -20.38
CA ARG A 416 -31.12 -22.32 -21.69
C ARG A 416 -30.62 -20.88 -21.91
N TYR A 417 -29.76 -20.36 -21.03
CA TYR A 417 -29.32 -18.97 -20.99
C TYR A 417 -27.80 -18.91 -20.91
N SER A 418 -27.21 -18.24 -21.89
CA SER A 418 -25.78 -18.04 -21.96
C SER A 418 -25.30 -17.10 -20.84
N LEU A 419 -24.02 -17.19 -20.47
CA LEU A 419 -23.39 -16.21 -19.57
C LEU A 419 -23.58 -14.77 -20.08
N SER A 420 -23.50 -14.58 -21.40
CA SER A 420 -23.75 -13.31 -22.08
C SER A 420 -25.17 -12.76 -21.85
N ASP A 421 -26.20 -13.60 -21.66
CA ASP A 421 -27.55 -13.13 -21.33
C ASP A 421 -27.64 -12.54 -19.92
N GLN A 422 -26.76 -12.99 -19.02
CA GLN A 422 -26.78 -12.57 -17.61
C GLN A 422 -26.04 -11.26 -17.40
N VAL A 423 -24.85 -11.14 -18.00
CA VAL A 423 -23.89 -10.05 -17.73
C VAL A 423 -23.51 -9.24 -18.96
N GLY A 424 -23.96 -9.62 -20.15
CA GLY A 424 -23.57 -9.02 -21.43
C GLY A 424 -22.33 -9.67 -22.03
N LEU A 425 -22.15 -9.51 -23.35
CA LEU A 425 -21.07 -10.16 -24.11
C LEU A 425 -19.67 -9.83 -23.57
N GLN A 426 -19.34 -8.54 -23.43
CA GLN A 426 -18.02 -8.11 -22.95
C GLN A 426 -17.68 -8.63 -21.56
N ALA A 427 -18.68 -8.63 -20.65
CA ALA A 427 -18.49 -9.15 -19.31
C ALA A 427 -18.33 -10.67 -19.30
N ALA A 428 -19.09 -11.38 -20.15
CA ALA A 428 -18.99 -12.83 -20.29
C ALA A 428 -17.60 -13.25 -20.79
N GLU A 429 -17.09 -12.61 -21.85
CA GLU A 429 -15.75 -12.87 -22.38
C GLU A 429 -14.66 -12.61 -21.33
N ALA A 430 -14.75 -11.49 -20.60
CA ALA A 430 -13.81 -11.18 -19.53
C ALA A 430 -13.85 -12.22 -18.40
N VAL A 431 -15.03 -12.70 -18.06
CA VAL A 431 -15.26 -13.71 -17.03
C VAL A 431 -14.74 -15.08 -17.45
N GLU A 432 -14.96 -15.51 -18.68
CA GLU A 432 -14.41 -16.76 -19.22
C GLU A 432 -12.89 -16.72 -19.26
N SER A 433 -12.30 -15.62 -19.75
CA SER A 433 -10.85 -15.42 -19.79
C SER A 433 -10.23 -15.44 -18.38
N ALA A 434 -10.81 -14.70 -17.44
CA ALA A 434 -10.34 -14.68 -16.06
C ALA A 434 -10.53 -16.03 -15.37
N HIS A 435 -11.61 -16.76 -15.68
CA HIS A 435 -11.88 -18.08 -15.10
C HIS A 435 -10.84 -19.09 -15.55
N ALA A 436 -10.51 -19.11 -16.85
CA ALA A 436 -9.43 -19.93 -17.41
C ALA A 436 -8.07 -19.62 -16.77
N ALA A 437 -7.83 -18.38 -16.34
CA ALA A 437 -6.63 -17.95 -15.64
C ALA A 437 -6.67 -18.16 -14.11
N GLY A 438 -7.77 -18.67 -13.55
CA GLY A 438 -7.93 -18.83 -12.09
C GLY A 438 -8.08 -17.51 -11.32
N LYS A 439 -8.50 -16.43 -11.98
CA LYS A 439 -8.55 -15.05 -11.44
C LYS A 439 -9.97 -14.54 -11.15
N VAL A 440 -10.96 -15.42 -11.08
CA VAL A 440 -12.34 -15.05 -10.73
C VAL A 440 -12.61 -15.31 -9.26
N ILE A 441 -13.12 -14.29 -8.57
CA ILE A 441 -13.68 -14.41 -7.22
C ILE A 441 -15.20 -14.43 -7.32
N TRP A 442 -15.79 -15.51 -6.81
CA TRP A 442 -17.23 -15.73 -6.81
C TRP A 442 -17.87 -15.19 -5.53
N LEU A 443 -18.79 -14.26 -5.73
CA LEU A 443 -19.49 -13.55 -4.66
C LEU A 443 -21.00 -13.76 -4.76
N ARG A 444 -21.66 -13.64 -3.61
CA ARG A 444 -23.12 -13.49 -3.52
C ARG A 444 -23.46 -12.32 -2.63
N GLY A 445 -24.59 -11.67 -2.92
CA GLY A 445 -25.02 -10.55 -2.10
C GLY A 445 -26.35 -9.99 -2.51
N GLY A 446 -26.67 -8.85 -1.91
CA GLY A 446 -27.90 -8.11 -2.14
C GLY A 446 -28.50 -7.57 -0.85
N PRO A 447 -29.69 -6.95 -0.92
CA PRO A 447 -30.38 -6.47 0.27
C PRO A 447 -30.77 -7.65 1.15
N GLN A 448 -30.45 -7.56 2.44
CA GLN A 448 -30.83 -8.48 3.48
C GLN A 448 -31.73 -7.77 4.49
N THR A 449 -32.87 -8.40 4.76
CA THR A 449 -33.77 -8.02 5.86
C THR A 449 -33.78 -9.12 6.91
N LEU A 450 -33.51 -8.74 8.15
CA LEU A 450 -33.53 -9.59 9.34
C LEU A 450 -34.65 -9.12 10.27
N ALA A 451 -35.21 -10.02 11.07
CA ALA A 451 -36.32 -9.69 11.96
C ALA A 451 -35.89 -8.81 13.16
N THR A 452 -34.64 -8.94 13.59
CA THR A 452 -34.10 -8.31 14.82
C THR A 452 -32.96 -7.34 14.55
N GLU A 453 -32.52 -7.19 13.31
CA GLU A 453 -31.38 -6.35 12.94
C GLU A 453 -31.80 -5.33 11.88
N PRO A 454 -31.10 -4.18 11.78
CA PRO A 454 -31.29 -3.26 10.68
C PRO A 454 -31.10 -3.93 9.31
N ASP A 455 -31.82 -3.43 8.31
CA ASP A 455 -31.58 -3.79 6.92
C ASP A 455 -30.13 -3.49 6.52
N THR A 456 -29.57 -4.33 5.66
CA THR A 456 -28.20 -4.14 5.16
C THR A 456 -28.08 -4.59 3.70
N PHE A 457 -27.12 -4.06 2.96
CA PHE A 457 -26.67 -4.72 1.74
C PHE A 457 -25.46 -5.58 2.07
N VAL A 458 -25.56 -6.88 1.86
CA VAL A 458 -24.50 -7.83 2.22
C VAL A 458 -23.76 -8.34 0.98
N ILE A 459 -22.45 -8.53 1.10
CA ILE A 459 -21.63 -9.29 0.16
C ILE A 459 -20.85 -10.39 0.91
N ILE A 460 -20.89 -11.61 0.38
CA ILE A 460 -20.12 -12.77 0.85
C ILE A 460 -19.34 -13.41 -0.29
N ARG A 461 -18.30 -14.18 0.07
CA ARG A 461 -17.57 -15.05 -0.84
C ARG A 461 -18.03 -16.48 -0.65
N ASP A 462 -18.30 -17.19 -1.74
CA ASP A 462 -18.69 -18.62 -1.69
C ASP A 462 -17.83 -19.53 -2.59
N ASN A 463 -16.97 -18.95 -3.43
CA ASN A 463 -16.11 -19.68 -4.38
C ASN A 463 -16.84 -20.71 -5.26
N VAL A 464 -18.17 -20.65 -5.37
CA VAL A 464 -18.93 -21.59 -6.20
C VAL A 464 -19.07 -21.00 -7.61
N PRO A 465 -18.50 -21.62 -8.65
CA PRO A 465 -18.64 -21.15 -10.02
C PRO A 465 -20.10 -21.07 -10.49
N ARG A 466 -20.35 -20.24 -11.51
CA ARG A 466 -21.70 -19.98 -12.04
C ARG A 466 -21.90 -20.45 -13.48
N PHE A 467 -20.84 -20.86 -14.15
CA PHE A 467 -20.88 -21.48 -15.46
C PHE A 467 -19.76 -22.52 -15.58
#